data_AF-A0A9E0JNH3-F1
#
_entry.id   AF-A0A9E0JNH3-F1
#
_cell.length_a   1.000
_cell.length_b   1.000
_cell.length_c   1.000
_cell.angle_alpha   90.00
_cell.angle_beta   90.00
_cell.angle_gamma   90.00
#
_symmetry.space_group_name_H-M   'P 1'
#
loop_
_entity.id
_entity.type
_entity.pdbx_description
1 polymer ?
#
loop_
_entity_poly.entity_id
_entity_poly.type
_entity_poly.pdbx_seq_one_letter_code
_entity_poly.pdbx_strand_id
1 'polypeptide(L)'
;MLKSIALAAALALSLSACGGSDKPAAQSEAPAAQVTKAKPTFDMTPGQFHAGYAEQAKNVFDKKFASQKIDIQPGEVNDVFNLDLNGYGTAVCAVDKKSGKLLSITLFTDPKLDSGLPSLATSMFLMNLISQDVPADKRNDAYTKALKEVANSGSEKFSNFLLGNVKYSVGSVNGTFMFNAEPKT
;
A
#
# COMPACT_ATOMS: atom_id res chain seq x y z
N MET A 1 -14.15 -19.75 -46.11
CA MET A 1 -15.28 -18.80 -46.30
C MET A 1 -15.78 -18.44 -44.90
N LEU A 2 -15.86 -17.22 -44.36
CA LEU A 2 -15.76 -15.80 -44.77
C LEU A 2 -15.08 -15.07 -43.58
N LYS A 3 -13.99 -14.33 -43.80
CA LYS A 3 -13.88 -12.85 -43.84
C LYS A 3 -13.85 -12.12 -42.49
N SER A 4 -12.65 -11.64 -42.16
CA SER A 4 -12.32 -10.59 -41.20
C SER A 4 -13.08 -9.29 -41.49
N ILE A 5 -13.53 -8.59 -40.45
CA ILE A 5 -14.02 -7.21 -40.55
C ILE A 5 -13.13 -6.34 -39.67
N ALA A 6 -12.24 -5.61 -40.33
CA ALA A 6 -11.56 -4.45 -39.78
C ALA A 6 -12.54 -3.26 -39.84
N LEU A 7 -12.73 -2.57 -38.71
CA LEU A 7 -13.48 -1.33 -38.67
C LEU A 7 -12.49 -0.17 -38.54
N ALA A 8 -12.19 0.46 -39.67
CA ALA A 8 -11.58 1.78 -39.75
C ALA A 8 -12.69 2.80 -40.02
N ALA A 9 -12.80 3.83 -39.19
CA ALA A 9 -13.56 5.03 -39.46
C ALA A 9 -12.72 6.20 -38.92
N ALA A 10 -11.96 6.86 -39.78
CA ALA A 10 -12.34 7.97 -40.65
C ALA A 10 -12.23 9.32 -39.92
N LEU A 11 -11.18 10.04 -40.31
CA LEU A 11 -10.94 11.46 -40.03
C LEU A 11 -12.17 12.30 -40.40
N ALA A 12 -12.53 13.23 -39.51
CA ALA A 12 -13.29 14.43 -39.87
C ALA A 12 -12.38 15.65 -39.69
N LEU A 13 -11.79 16.10 -40.81
CA LEU A 13 -11.17 17.42 -40.95
C LEU A 13 -12.29 18.42 -41.28
N SER A 14 -12.62 19.32 -40.37
CA SER A 14 -13.39 20.51 -40.68
C SER A 14 -12.46 21.69 -40.90
N LEU A 15 -12.13 21.95 -42.17
CA LEU A 15 -11.64 23.24 -42.63
C LEU A 15 -12.83 24.17 -42.82
N SER A 16 -12.83 25.31 -42.12
CA SER A 16 -13.67 26.45 -42.46
C SER A 16 -12.82 27.71 -42.33
N ALA A 17 -12.55 28.33 -43.48
CA ALA A 17 -11.93 29.63 -43.60
C ALA A 17 -13.02 30.70 -43.54
N CYS A 18 -12.78 31.80 -42.80
CA CYS A 18 -13.09 33.19 -43.17
C CYS A 18 -12.95 34.13 -41.96
N GLY A 19 -12.30 35.28 -42.16
CA GLY A 19 -12.43 36.46 -41.30
C GLY A 19 -11.13 36.86 -40.61
N GLY A 20 -10.42 37.82 -41.20
CA GLY A 20 -9.22 38.42 -40.63
C GLY A 20 -9.52 39.25 -39.37
N SER A 21 -8.61 39.16 -38.40
CA SER A 21 -8.27 40.19 -37.43
C SER A 21 -6.98 39.72 -36.74
N ASP A 22 -5.91 40.48 -36.90
CA ASP A 22 -4.62 40.25 -36.24
C ASP A 22 -4.81 40.06 -34.73
N LYS A 23 -4.50 38.85 -34.25
CA LYS A 23 -4.41 38.54 -32.83
C LYS A 23 -3.27 37.53 -32.63
N PRO A 24 -2.38 37.71 -31.64
CA PRO A 24 -1.11 36.99 -31.57
C PRO A 24 -1.34 35.48 -31.54
N ALA A 25 -0.54 34.76 -32.34
CA ALA A 25 -0.50 33.31 -32.33
C ALA A 25 -0.31 32.82 -30.89
N ALA A 26 -1.34 32.19 -30.34
CA ALA A 26 -1.24 31.46 -29.10
C ALA A 26 -0.21 30.34 -29.34
N GLN A 27 0.99 30.52 -28.78
CA GLN A 27 1.96 29.45 -28.64
C GLN A 27 1.23 28.30 -27.95
N SER A 28 1.05 27.20 -28.68
CA SER A 28 0.72 25.92 -28.08
C SER A 28 1.94 25.52 -27.26
N GLU A 29 1.95 25.94 -25.98
CA GLU A 29 2.80 25.32 -24.98
C GLU A 29 2.41 23.85 -24.94
N ALA A 30 3.30 23.00 -25.43
CA ALA A 30 3.25 21.56 -25.16
C ALA A 30 3.04 21.40 -23.66
N PRO A 31 2.13 20.51 -23.21
CA PRO A 31 1.84 20.36 -21.79
C PRO A 31 3.16 20.10 -21.06
N ALA A 32 3.55 21.05 -20.21
CA ALA A 32 4.75 20.97 -19.42
C ALA A 32 4.78 19.60 -18.77
N ALA A 33 5.82 18.82 -19.07
CA ALA A 33 6.01 17.50 -18.49
C ALA A 33 5.93 17.66 -16.97
N GLN A 34 4.80 17.26 -16.39
CA GLN A 34 4.62 17.29 -14.95
C GLN A 34 5.71 16.39 -14.38
N VAL A 35 6.71 17.01 -13.75
CA VAL A 35 7.70 16.31 -12.93
C VAL A 35 6.91 15.66 -11.81
N THR A 36 6.46 14.43 -12.05
CA THR A 36 5.76 13.62 -11.07
C THR A 36 6.80 13.27 -10.03
N LYS A 37 6.80 14.02 -8.92
CA LYS A 37 7.63 13.71 -7.75
C LYS A 37 7.42 12.23 -7.42
N ALA A 38 8.50 11.45 -7.41
CA ALA A 38 8.42 10.03 -7.14
C ALA A 38 7.71 9.80 -5.81
N LYS A 39 6.77 8.85 -5.77
CA LYS A 39 6.08 8.50 -4.54
C LYS A 39 7.10 7.93 -3.53
N PRO A 40 7.04 8.32 -2.24
CA PRO A 40 7.85 7.69 -1.21
C PRO A 40 7.61 6.17 -1.22
N THR A 41 8.68 5.40 -1.10
CA THR A 41 8.64 3.94 -1.02
C THR A 41 9.38 3.48 0.23
N PHE A 42 9.01 2.33 0.78
CA PHE A 42 9.92 1.61 1.66
C PHE A 42 11.10 1.13 0.83
N ASP A 43 12.31 1.14 1.39
CA ASP A 43 13.50 0.63 0.70
C ASP A 43 13.53 -0.91 0.69
N MET A 44 12.47 -1.52 0.17
CA MET A 44 12.18 -2.95 0.27
C MET A 44 11.32 -3.39 -0.91
N THR A 45 11.71 -4.52 -1.53
CA THR A 45 10.92 -5.22 -2.57
C THR A 45 9.95 -6.22 -1.95
N PRO A 46 8.94 -6.72 -2.69
CA PRO A 46 8.05 -7.79 -2.21
C PRO A 46 8.78 -9.03 -1.69
N GLY A 47 9.84 -9.46 -2.39
CA GLY A 47 10.64 -10.62 -1.99
C GLY A 47 11.39 -10.40 -0.68
N GLN A 48 11.99 -9.21 -0.50
CA GLN A 48 12.67 -8.84 0.75
C GLN A 48 11.68 -8.73 1.91
N PHE A 49 10.50 -8.17 1.66
CA PHE A 49 9.43 -8.07 2.65
C PHE A 49 8.98 -9.44 3.13
N HIS A 50 8.70 -10.36 2.21
CA HIS A 50 8.29 -11.71 2.56
C HIS A 50 9.36 -12.45 3.34
N ALA A 51 10.63 -12.37 2.90
CA ALA A 51 11.74 -13.00 3.60
C ALA A 51 11.89 -12.44 5.03
N GLY A 52 11.84 -11.11 5.19
CA GLY A 52 11.94 -10.46 6.48
C GLY A 52 10.75 -10.78 7.39
N TYR A 53 9.53 -10.82 6.87
CA TYR A 53 8.36 -11.24 7.65
C TYR A 53 8.48 -12.69 8.12
N ALA A 54 8.86 -13.61 7.22
CA ALA A 54 9.04 -15.02 7.57
C ALA A 54 10.14 -15.23 8.63
N GLU A 55 11.19 -14.41 8.61
CA GLU A 55 12.23 -14.41 9.65
C GLU A 55 11.69 -13.93 11.00
N GLN A 56 10.97 -12.81 11.04
CA GLN A 56 10.33 -12.31 12.26
C GLN A 56 9.34 -13.33 12.85
N ALA A 57 8.52 -13.94 12.00
CA ALA A 57 7.54 -14.94 12.40
C ALA A 57 8.18 -16.18 13.04
N LYS A 58 9.28 -16.69 12.46
CA LYS A 58 10.02 -17.84 13.00
C LYS A 58 10.61 -17.57 14.37
N ASN A 59 11.11 -16.35 14.59
CA ASN A 59 11.85 -16.01 15.80
C ASN A 59 10.96 -15.84 17.04
N VAL A 60 9.65 -15.58 16.88
CA VAL A 60 8.83 -15.13 18.02
C VAL A 60 7.67 -16.07 18.37
N PHE A 61 7.04 -16.77 17.41
CA PHE A 61 5.72 -17.37 17.67
C PHE A 61 5.46 -18.79 17.11
N ASP A 62 6.48 -19.48 16.58
CA ASP A 62 6.41 -20.80 15.91
C ASP A 62 6.15 -20.71 14.38
N LYS A 63 6.56 -21.74 13.62
CA LYS A 63 6.45 -21.82 12.13
C LYS A 63 5.04 -21.61 11.60
N LYS A 64 4.01 -21.73 12.45
CA LYS A 64 2.60 -21.48 12.13
C LYS A 64 2.30 -20.05 11.67
N PHE A 65 3.18 -19.08 11.94
CA PHE A 65 3.05 -17.70 11.42
C PHE A 65 3.84 -17.44 10.13
N ALA A 66 4.61 -18.42 9.63
CA ALA A 66 5.37 -18.24 8.40
C ALA A 66 4.42 -18.21 7.20
N SER A 67 4.32 -17.05 6.56
CA SER A 67 3.53 -16.88 5.34
C SER A 67 4.02 -17.82 4.23
N GLN A 68 3.07 -18.35 3.46
CA GLN A 68 3.37 -19.45 2.54
C GLN A 68 3.53 -19.01 1.08
N LYS A 69 2.91 -17.90 0.68
CA LYS A 69 2.85 -17.48 -0.72
C LYS A 69 2.83 -15.96 -0.85
N ILE A 70 3.63 -15.46 -1.77
CA ILE A 70 3.45 -14.13 -2.37
C ILE A 70 2.82 -14.37 -3.73
N ASP A 71 1.74 -13.65 -4.01
CA ASP A 71 1.19 -13.57 -5.36
C ASP A 71 1.12 -12.10 -5.76
N ILE A 72 1.93 -11.71 -6.76
CA ILE A 72 1.99 -10.33 -7.27
C ILE A 72 1.06 -10.21 -8.46
N GLN A 73 0.01 -9.41 -8.29
CA GLN A 73 -0.99 -9.10 -9.29
C GLN A 73 -0.69 -7.74 -9.93
N PRO A 74 -0.50 -7.68 -11.27
CA PRO A 74 -0.28 -6.42 -11.96
C PRO A 74 -1.55 -5.57 -11.93
N GLY A 75 -1.44 -4.30 -11.51
CA GLY A 75 -2.54 -3.34 -11.54
C GLY A 75 -2.37 -2.29 -12.63
N GLU A 76 -3.29 -1.35 -12.80
CA GLU A 76 -3.11 -0.25 -13.76
C GLU A 76 -2.05 0.74 -13.27
N VAL A 77 -2.20 1.21 -12.02
CA VAL A 77 -1.37 2.27 -11.42
C VAL A 77 -0.18 1.70 -10.64
N ASN A 78 -0.44 0.72 -9.77
CA ASN A 78 0.55 0.04 -8.94
C ASN A 78 0.35 -1.46 -9.07
N ASP A 79 1.39 -2.25 -8.87
CA ASP A 79 1.21 -3.69 -8.66
C ASP A 79 0.78 -3.92 -7.20
N VAL A 80 0.10 -5.03 -6.94
CA VAL A 80 -0.35 -5.40 -5.61
C VAL A 80 0.10 -6.81 -5.34
N PHE A 81 0.56 -7.10 -4.13
CA PHE A 81 0.64 -8.49 -3.69
C PHE A 81 -0.04 -8.69 -2.36
N ASN A 82 -0.56 -9.89 -2.19
CA ASN A 82 -1.16 -10.33 -0.96
C ASN A 82 -0.23 -11.32 -0.28
N LEU A 83 -0.09 -11.15 1.04
CA LEU A 83 0.58 -12.11 1.90
C LEU A 83 -0.47 -12.73 2.81
N ASP A 84 -0.75 -14.02 2.59
CA ASP A 84 -1.57 -14.82 3.49
C ASP A 84 -0.75 -15.14 4.76
N LEU A 85 -1.35 -14.86 5.91
CA LEU A 85 -0.76 -15.00 7.23
C LEU A 85 -1.31 -16.24 7.93
N ASN A 86 -1.50 -17.33 7.18
CA ASN A 86 -1.97 -18.62 7.67
C ASN A 86 -3.28 -18.55 8.47
N GLY A 87 -4.26 -17.80 7.96
CA GLY A 87 -5.55 -17.64 8.61
C GLY A 87 -5.59 -16.61 9.75
N TYR A 88 -4.46 -15.98 10.10
CA TYR A 88 -4.46 -14.84 11.05
C TYR A 88 -4.84 -13.51 10.37
N GLY A 89 -4.85 -13.48 9.05
CA GLY A 89 -5.16 -12.30 8.27
C GLY A 89 -4.48 -12.29 6.92
N THR A 90 -4.59 -11.16 6.26
CA THR A 90 -3.96 -10.89 4.97
C THR A 90 -3.29 -9.52 5.02
N ALA A 91 -2.03 -9.45 4.63
CA ALA A 91 -1.38 -8.18 4.33
C ALA A 91 -1.49 -7.89 2.82
N VAL A 92 -2.15 -6.79 2.47
CA VAL A 92 -2.24 -6.26 1.12
C VAL A 92 -1.18 -5.18 0.96
N CYS A 93 -0.27 -5.37 0.01
CA CYS A 93 0.87 -4.49 -0.17
C CYS A 93 0.84 -3.89 -1.58
N ALA A 94 0.97 -2.57 -1.67
CA ALA A 94 1.10 -1.88 -2.95
C ALA A 94 2.58 -1.76 -3.34
N VAL A 95 2.89 -1.90 -4.62
CA VAL A 95 4.25 -1.87 -5.17
C VAL A 95 4.33 -0.82 -6.27
N ASP A 96 5.32 0.06 -6.19
CA ASP A 96 5.61 1.03 -7.23
C ASP A 96 6.19 0.33 -8.47
N LYS A 97 5.51 0.44 -9.61
CA LYS A 97 5.92 -0.19 -10.87
C LYS A 97 7.29 0.26 -11.36
N LYS A 98 7.69 1.50 -11.06
CA LYS A 98 8.95 2.07 -11.57
C LYS A 98 10.16 1.53 -10.80
N SER A 99 10.05 1.45 -9.47
CA SER A 99 11.14 1.06 -8.59
C SER A 99 11.09 -0.40 -8.13
N GLY A 100 9.93 -1.07 -8.26
CA GLY A 100 9.70 -2.42 -7.73
C GLY A 100 9.63 -2.46 -6.19
N LYS A 101 9.49 -1.31 -5.54
CA LYS A 101 9.53 -1.17 -4.08
C LYS A 101 8.14 -0.98 -3.48
N LEU A 102 8.00 -1.34 -2.21
CA LEU A 102 6.73 -1.19 -1.49
C LEU A 102 6.33 0.27 -1.32
N LEU A 103 5.05 0.57 -1.55
CA LEU A 103 4.43 1.87 -1.32
C LEU A 103 3.65 1.91 -0.01
N SER A 104 2.94 0.82 0.31
CA SER A 104 2.12 0.72 1.51
C SER A 104 1.90 -0.74 1.89
N ILE A 105 1.58 -0.95 3.16
CA ILE A 105 1.22 -2.25 3.71
C ILE A 105 -0.06 -2.07 4.52
N THR A 106 -1.12 -2.80 4.15
CA THR A 106 -2.38 -2.84 4.89
C THR A 106 -2.64 -4.26 5.36
N LEU A 107 -2.64 -4.46 6.67
CA LEU A 107 -3.03 -5.70 7.32
C LEU A 107 -4.52 -5.67 7.66
N PHE A 108 -5.22 -6.73 7.26
CA PHE A 108 -6.56 -7.08 7.70
C PHE A 108 -6.49 -8.39 8.47
N THR A 109 -7.01 -8.42 9.70
CA THR A 109 -7.00 -9.66 10.48
C THR A 109 -8.37 -10.31 10.48
N ASP A 110 -8.42 -11.64 10.49
CA ASP A 110 -9.71 -12.34 10.50
C ASP A 110 -10.47 -12.02 11.81
N PRO A 111 -11.69 -11.44 11.75
CA PRO A 111 -12.50 -11.16 12.94
C PRO A 111 -12.93 -12.43 13.70
N LYS A 112 -12.79 -13.61 13.09
CA LYS A 112 -13.13 -14.91 13.68
C LYS A 112 -12.01 -15.55 14.50
N LEU A 113 -10.87 -14.86 14.67
CA LEU A 113 -9.80 -15.38 15.51
C LEU A 113 -10.26 -15.45 16.97
N ASP A 114 -10.10 -16.63 17.58
CA ASP A 114 -10.46 -16.90 18.98
C ASP A 114 -9.74 -15.98 19.99
N SER A 115 -8.67 -15.31 19.58
CA SER A 115 -7.99 -14.29 20.36
C SER A 115 -7.45 -13.18 19.45
N GLY A 116 -7.42 -11.94 19.95
CA GLY A 116 -6.78 -10.81 19.24
C GLY A 116 -5.24 -10.87 19.26
N LEU A 117 -4.63 -11.82 19.96
CA LEU A 117 -3.18 -11.92 20.11
C LEU A 117 -2.42 -12.16 18.79
N PRO A 118 -2.87 -13.04 17.87
CA PRO A 118 -2.21 -13.22 16.57
C PRO A 118 -2.26 -11.97 15.69
N SER A 119 -3.37 -11.23 15.75
CA SER A 119 -3.52 -9.93 15.08
C SER A 119 -2.48 -8.93 15.56
N LEU A 120 -2.32 -8.82 16.88
CA LEU A 120 -1.34 -7.95 17.52
C LEU A 120 0.10 -8.36 17.25
N ALA A 121 0.40 -9.67 17.28
CA ALA A 121 1.73 -10.18 16.98
C ALA A 121 2.12 -9.86 15.53
N THR A 122 1.19 -10.06 14.60
CA THR A 122 1.40 -9.78 13.17
C THR A 122 1.73 -8.32 12.91
N SER A 123 0.95 -7.38 13.45
CA SER A 123 1.20 -5.95 13.27
C SER A 123 2.52 -5.52 13.93
N MET A 124 2.89 -6.11 15.08
CA MET A 124 4.20 -5.88 15.68
C MET A 124 5.35 -6.38 14.79
N PHE A 125 5.20 -7.52 14.12
CA PHE A 125 6.21 -8.01 13.16
C PHE A 125 6.38 -7.05 12.00
N LEU A 126 5.27 -6.57 11.43
CA LEU A 126 5.29 -5.60 10.34
C LEU A 126 5.98 -4.30 10.77
N MET A 127 5.63 -3.76 11.94
CA MET A 127 6.28 -2.57 12.48
C MET A 127 7.79 -2.79 12.74
N ASN A 128 8.18 -3.94 13.28
CA ASN A 128 9.59 -4.28 13.49
C ASN A 128 10.36 -4.39 12.17
N LEU A 129 9.72 -4.94 11.13
CA LEU A 129 10.31 -5.10 9.81
C LEU A 129 10.53 -3.74 9.11
N ILE A 130 9.55 -2.84 9.16
CA ILE A 130 9.57 -1.61 8.37
C ILE A 130 10.07 -0.36 9.13
N SER A 131 10.21 -0.44 10.45
CA SER A 131 10.80 0.62 11.30
C SER A 131 11.96 0.11 12.13
N GLN A 132 12.79 -0.78 11.56
CA GLN A 132 13.96 -1.34 12.23
C GLN A 132 14.98 -0.28 12.72
N ASP A 133 14.97 0.91 12.12
CA ASP A 133 15.79 2.07 12.49
C ASP A 133 15.37 2.74 13.80
N VAL A 134 14.13 2.49 14.26
CA VAL A 134 13.61 3.04 15.51
C VAL A 134 13.82 2.06 16.65
N PRO A 135 14.38 2.44 17.81
CA PRO A 135 14.57 1.54 18.95
C PRO A 135 13.31 0.77 19.37
N ALA A 136 13.46 -0.51 19.72
CA ALA A 136 12.32 -1.43 19.94
C ALA A 136 11.36 -0.99 21.06
N ASP A 137 11.90 -0.42 22.14
CA ASP A 137 11.14 0.19 23.24
C ASP A 137 10.23 1.31 22.72
N LYS A 138 10.76 2.22 21.89
CA LYS A 138 9.98 3.30 21.28
C LYS A 138 8.90 2.78 20.33
N ARG A 139 9.18 1.71 19.57
CA ARG A 139 8.18 1.08 18.71
C ARG A 139 7.03 0.51 19.53
N ASN A 140 7.35 -0.23 20.59
CA ASN A 140 6.37 -0.86 21.46
C ASN A 140 5.51 0.18 22.20
N ASP A 141 6.12 1.26 22.68
CA ASP A 141 5.41 2.35 23.36
C ASP A 141 4.43 3.07 22.41
N ALA A 142 4.88 3.41 21.20
CA ALA A 142 4.04 4.06 20.19
C ALA A 142 2.85 3.17 19.81
N TYR A 143 3.09 1.89 19.56
CA TYR A 143 2.06 0.93 19.22
C TYR A 143 1.07 0.69 20.36
N THR A 144 1.56 0.54 21.60
CA THR A 144 0.72 0.40 22.79
C THR A 144 -0.17 1.62 23.00
N LYS A 145 0.36 2.83 22.80
CA LYS A 145 -0.41 4.07 22.88
C LYS A 145 -1.51 4.10 21.82
N ALA A 146 -1.19 3.75 20.58
CA ALA A 146 -2.18 3.69 19.49
C ALA A 146 -3.32 2.70 19.79
N LEU A 147 -3.00 1.51 20.32
CA LEU A 147 -4.01 0.53 20.71
C LEU A 147 -4.90 1.03 21.86
N LYS A 148 -4.34 1.70 22.86
CA LYS A 148 -5.11 2.32 23.95
C LYS A 148 -6.06 3.39 23.42
N GLU A 149 -5.60 4.21 22.47
CA GLU A 149 -6.46 5.20 21.81
C GLU A 149 -7.62 4.51 21.09
N VAL A 150 -7.35 3.49 20.27
CA VAL A 150 -8.41 2.72 19.59
C VAL A 150 -9.40 2.13 20.60
N ALA A 151 -8.92 1.46 21.64
CA ALA A 151 -9.76 0.84 22.67
C ALA A 151 -10.64 1.85 23.43
N ASN A 152 -10.14 3.06 23.67
CA ASN A 152 -10.87 4.10 24.41
C ASN A 152 -11.83 4.92 23.52
N SER A 153 -11.78 4.76 22.20
CA SER A 153 -12.38 5.71 21.26
C SER A 153 -13.74 5.29 20.67
N GLY A 154 -14.23 4.10 21.04
CA GLY A 154 -15.44 3.47 20.49
C GLY A 154 -15.15 2.68 19.20
N SER A 155 -16.10 1.85 18.75
CA SER A 155 -15.99 1.15 17.46
C SER A 155 -15.85 2.16 16.31
N GLU A 156 -15.03 1.85 15.30
CA GLU A 156 -14.83 2.65 14.06
C GLU A 156 -13.94 3.90 14.14
N LYS A 157 -12.90 3.89 14.99
CA LYS A 157 -11.86 4.93 14.93
C LYS A 157 -10.46 4.37 14.70
N PHE A 158 -9.66 5.16 14.00
CA PHE A 158 -8.26 4.90 13.74
C PHE A 158 -7.38 5.84 14.58
N SER A 159 -6.39 5.28 15.26
CA SER A 159 -5.25 6.04 15.78
C SER A 159 -4.21 6.17 14.67
N ASN A 160 -3.72 7.38 14.45
CA ASN A 160 -2.69 7.67 13.46
C ASN A 160 -1.44 8.20 14.18
N PHE A 161 -0.27 7.67 13.85
CA PHE A 161 0.98 8.10 14.46
C PHE A 161 2.15 8.01 13.48
N LEU A 162 3.20 8.78 13.77
CA LEU A 162 4.47 8.76 13.04
C LEU A 162 5.52 8.06 13.89
N LEU A 163 6.33 7.21 13.27
CA LEU A 163 7.44 6.52 13.92
C LEU A 163 8.59 6.42 12.90
N GLY A 164 9.65 7.17 13.14
CA GLY A 164 10.72 7.37 12.15
C GLY A 164 10.17 8.00 10.87
N ASN A 165 10.48 7.39 9.72
CA ASN A 165 10.00 7.81 8.41
C ASN A 165 8.72 7.09 7.96
N VAL A 166 7.97 6.49 8.88
CA VAL A 166 6.75 5.72 8.57
C VAL A 166 5.54 6.33 9.28
N LYS A 167 4.45 6.45 8.53
CA LYS A 167 3.13 6.81 9.04
C LYS A 167 2.30 5.55 9.22
N TYR A 168 1.74 5.40 10.41
CA TYR A 168 0.93 4.28 10.82
C TYR A 168 -0.52 4.71 11.04
N SER A 169 -1.44 3.80 10.74
CA SER A 169 -2.85 3.88 11.11
C SER A 169 -3.29 2.55 11.69
N VAL A 170 -3.93 2.56 12.86
CA VAL A 170 -4.39 1.35 13.55
C VAL A 170 -5.82 1.56 13.99
N GLY A 171 -6.71 0.60 13.74
CA GLY A 171 -8.12 0.74 14.06
C GLY A 171 -8.89 -0.57 13.96
N SER A 172 -10.20 -0.46 14.12
CA SER A 172 -11.13 -1.58 13.92
C SER A 172 -12.32 -1.11 13.08
N VAL A 173 -12.66 -1.87 12.05
CA VAL A 173 -13.83 -1.64 11.18
C VAL A 173 -14.66 -2.91 11.18
N ASN A 174 -15.92 -2.84 11.62
CA ASN A 174 -16.81 -4.00 11.71
C ASN A 174 -16.21 -5.22 12.46
N GLY A 175 -15.39 -4.98 13.50
CA GLY A 175 -14.71 -6.03 14.26
C GLY A 175 -13.41 -6.54 13.62
N THR A 176 -13.10 -6.14 12.39
CA THR A 176 -11.81 -6.42 11.75
C THR A 176 -10.77 -5.42 12.21
N PHE A 177 -9.73 -5.90 12.88
CA PHE A 177 -8.56 -5.07 13.18
C PHE A 177 -7.80 -4.76 11.89
N MET A 178 -7.46 -3.47 11.74
CA MET A 178 -6.75 -2.93 10.61
C MET A 178 -5.47 -2.25 11.07
N PHE A 179 -4.39 -2.51 10.36
CA PHE A 179 -3.11 -1.85 10.53
C PHE A 179 -2.62 -1.41 9.16
N ASN A 180 -2.26 -0.15 9.00
CA ASN A 180 -1.72 0.40 7.76
C ASN A 180 -0.38 1.08 8.04
N ALA A 181 0.56 0.95 7.11
CA ALA A 181 1.84 1.62 7.13
C ALA A 181 2.19 2.17 5.75
N GLU A 182 2.63 3.43 5.70
CA GLU A 182 3.11 4.10 4.49
C GLU A 182 4.35 4.96 4.80
N PRO A 183 5.32 5.11 3.88
CA PRO A 183 6.43 6.02 4.08
C PRO A 183 5.96 7.46 4.14
N LYS A 184 6.62 8.27 4.96
CA LYS A 184 6.36 9.71 5.08
C LYS A 184 6.67 10.43 3.77
N THR A 185 5.76 11.33 3.37
CA THR A 185 5.89 12.23 2.20
C THR A 185 6.72 13.47 2.46
#